data_AF-A0A2V4D7D9-F1
#
_entry.id   AF-A0A2V4D7D9-F1
#
_cell.length_a   1.000
_cell.length_b   1.000
_cell.length_c   1.000
_cell.angle_alpha   90.00
_cell.angle_beta   90.00
_cell.angle_gamma   90.00
#
_symmetry.space_group_name_H-M   'P 1'
#
loop_
_entity.id
_entity.type
_entity.pdbx_description
1 polymer ?
#
loop_
_entity_poly.entity_id
_entity_poly.type
_entity_poly.pdbx_seq_one_letter_code
_entity_poly.pdbx_strand_id
1 'polypeptide(L)'
;MKRTWLAFTVILLTAFTPLTSTAADSPIVFTVIVRAGEHSPDSVSVEVGTTVQYKNVDTRENITHYIGFDGNGDGDFTDAGEFSSGPLNGTCDWENDSDCRVAWIFVINSTDYVGNYNLIDYTNTDETHNVSLEIKADDHDEGHDDEHDEEDGHSHDDDHSTSEETADELSTEELLQRGGAFFLLMAAFLVISMLARPRR
;
A
#
# COMPACT_ATOMS: atom_id res chain seq x y z
N MET A 1 -25.75 15.32 -46.28
CA MET A 1 -24.66 16.22 -45.82
C MET A 1 -24.83 16.69 -44.37
N LYS A 2 -26.03 16.97 -43.85
CA LYS A 2 -26.20 17.40 -42.44
C LYS A 2 -26.09 16.28 -41.38
N ARG A 3 -26.42 15.03 -41.75
CA ARG A 3 -26.38 13.86 -40.84
C ARG A 3 -24.97 13.34 -40.55
N THR A 4 -24.04 13.52 -41.48
CA THR A 4 -22.64 13.10 -41.32
C THR A 4 -21.84 14.04 -40.42
N TRP A 5 -22.29 15.29 -40.27
CA TRP A 5 -21.61 16.29 -39.44
C TRP A 5 -21.90 16.08 -37.94
N LEU A 6 -23.12 15.66 -37.60
CA LEU A 6 -23.52 15.27 -36.25
C LEU A 6 -22.78 14.02 -35.74
N ALA A 7 -22.48 13.07 -36.63
CA ALA A 7 -21.72 11.88 -36.25
C ALA A 7 -20.26 12.20 -35.91
N PHE A 8 -19.66 13.15 -36.63
CA PHE A 8 -18.28 13.58 -36.39
C PHE A 8 -18.12 14.38 -35.08
N THR A 9 -19.09 15.21 -34.71
CA THR A 9 -19.04 15.94 -33.43
C THR A 9 -19.22 15.05 -32.21
N VAL A 10 -20.04 14.00 -32.30
CA VAL A 10 -20.21 13.04 -31.18
C VAL A 10 -18.95 12.20 -30.96
N ILE A 11 -18.28 11.75 -32.03
CA ILE A 11 -17.03 10.97 -31.93
C ILE A 11 -15.88 11.82 -31.38
N LEU A 12 -15.81 13.11 -31.74
CA LEU A 12 -14.77 14.02 -31.23
C LEU A 12 -14.97 14.33 -29.75
N LEU A 13 -16.20 14.40 -29.25
CA LEU A 13 -16.50 14.71 -27.85
C LEU A 13 -16.19 13.53 -26.91
N THR A 14 -16.28 12.29 -27.37
CA THR A 14 -15.91 11.10 -26.58
C THR A 14 -14.40 10.84 -26.51
N ALA A 15 -13.59 11.48 -27.37
CA ALA A 15 -12.13 11.33 -27.37
C ALA A 15 -11.42 12.22 -26.33
N PHE A 16 -12.14 13.14 -25.69
CA PHE A 16 -11.61 14.12 -24.72
C PHE A 16 -12.08 13.89 -23.29
N THR A 17 -12.66 12.73 -22.97
CA THR A 17 -12.84 12.39 -21.55
C THR A 17 -11.45 12.14 -20.97
N PRO A 18 -10.97 12.94 -19.99
CA PRO A 18 -9.76 12.59 -19.28
C PRO A 18 -9.99 11.21 -18.68
N LEU A 19 -9.15 10.24 -19.04
CA LEU A 19 -9.03 9.02 -18.24
C LEU A 19 -8.49 9.49 -16.90
N THR A 20 -9.39 9.74 -15.94
CA THR A 20 -9.02 9.85 -14.54
C THR A 20 -8.57 8.46 -14.12
N SER A 21 -7.29 8.17 -14.35
CA SER A 21 -6.63 7.03 -13.75
C SER A 21 -6.45 7.40 -12.29
N THR A 22 -7.47 7.15 -11.47
CA THR A 22 -7.26 7.07 -10.02
C THR A 22 -6.30 5.91 -9.84
N ALA A 23 -5.03 6.19 -9.56
CA ALA A 23 -4.12 5.19 -9.06
C ALA A 23 -4.71 4.73 -7.73
N ALA A 24 -5.51 3.66 -7.76
CA ALA A 24 -5.94 2.99 -6.56
C ALA A 24 -4.68 2.36 -6.00
N ASP A 25 -4.13 2.97 -4.94
CA ASP A 25 -2.92 2.49 -4.32
C ASP A 25 -3.12 1.02 -3.94
N SER A 26 -2.17 0.16 -4.30
CA SER A 26 -2.31 -1.27 -4.00
C SER A 26 -2.20 -1.45 -2.49
N PRO A 27 -3.08 -2.25 -1.84
CA PRO A 27 -3.06 -2.38 -0.39
C PRO A 27 -1.68 -2.84 0.08
N ILE A 28 -1.09 -2.05 0.98
CA ILE A 28 0.23 -2.32 1.56
C ILE A 28 0.10 -3.57 2.43
N VAL A 29 0.98 -4.56 2.23
CA VAL A 29 1.02 -5.78 3.06
C VAL A 29 2.21 -5.73 4.02
N PHE A 30 1.92 -5.63 5.31
CA PHE A 30 2.92 -5.72 6.37
C PHE A 30 2.98 -7.15 6.91
N THR A 31 4.14 -7.80 6.88
CA THR A 31 4.27 -9.20 7.32
C THR A 31 4.94 -9.30 8.69
N VAL A 32 4.29 -9.98 9.63
CA VAL A 32 4.83 -10.40 10.92
C VAL A 32 5.18 -11.88 10.84
N ILE A 33 6.40 -12.22 11.25
CA ILE A 33 6.88 -13.60 11.31
C ILE A 33 6.62 -14.16 12.70
N VAL A 34 5.86 -15.25 12.79
CA VAL A 34 5.43 -15.88 14.05
C VAL A 34 6.29 -17.12 14.32
N ARG A 35 6.89 -17.17 15.51
CA ARG A 35 7.75 -18.27 16.00
C ARG A 35 7.37 -18.63 17.43
N ALA A 36 8.06 -19.63 17.97
CA ALA A 36 7.96 -20.03 19.36
C ALA A 36 8.26 -18.88 20.34
N GLY A 37 7.19 -18.29 20.91
CA GLY A 37 7.29 -17.23 21.94
C GLY A 37 7.88 -15.91 21.45
N GLU A 38 7.94 -15.67 20.13
CA GLU A 38 8.51 -14.44 19.56
C GLU A 38 7.82 -14.12 18.22
N HIS A 39 7.50 -12.85 18.01
CA HIS A 39 7.06 -12.30 16.73
C HIS A 39 8.10 -11.32 16.19
N SER A 40 8.27 -11.29 14.87
CA SER A 40 9.18 -10.34 14.22
C SER A 40 8.45 -9.50 13.19
N PRO A 41 8.16 -8.22 13.49
CA PRO A 41 8.35 -7.54 14.79
C PRO A 41 7.29 -7.94 15.84
N ASP A 42 7.59 -7.72 17.13
CA ASP A 42 6.63 -7.89 18.25
C ASP A 42 5.66 -6.69 18.40
N SER A 43 5.91 -5.59 17.68
CA SER A 43 5.07 -4.40 17.66
C SER A 43 4.89 -3.90 16.24
N VAL A 44 3.64 -3.70 15.84
CA VAL A 44 3.24 -3.23 14.52
C VAL A 44 2.51 -1.90 14.69
N SER A 45 2.85 -0.91 13.87
CA SER A 45 2.10 0.36 13.75
C SER A 45 1.80 0.57 12.28
N VAL A 46 0.53 0.60 11.91
CA VAL A 46 0.06 0.73 10.52
C VAL A 46 -1.11 1.70 10.43
N GLU A 47 -1.44 2.13 9.22
CA GLU A 47 -2.59 2.97 8.93
C GLU A 47 -3.74 2.15 8.32
N VAL A 48 -4.97 2.66 8.44
CA VAL A 48 -6.13 2.14 7.71
C VAL A 48 -5.79 2.05 6.21
N GLY A 49 -6.16 0.96 5.56
CA GLY A 49 -5.76 0.61 4.20
C GLY A 49 -4.64 -0.43 4.14
N THR A 50 -3.91 -0.64 5.24
CA THR A 50 -2.88 -1.67 5.35
C THR A 50 -3.47 -3.05 5.64
N THR A 51 -2.91 -4.08 5.03
CA THR A 51 -3.15 -5.48 5.40
C THR A 51 -2.00 -5.98 6.25
N VAL A 52 -2.28 -6.50 7.44
CA VAL A 52 -1.28 -7.16 8.28
C VAL A 52 -1.38 -8.67 8.09
N GLN A 53 -0.26 -9.31 7.78
CA GLN A 53 -0.15 -10.76 7.63
C GLN A 53 0.68 -11.34 8.78
N TYR A 54 0.09 -12.15 9.64
CA TYR A 54 0.81 -12.95 10.62
C TYR A 54 1.09 -14.33 10.04
N LYS A 55 2.35 -14.65 9.77
CA LYS A 55 2.75 -15.91 9.14
C LYS A 55 3.44 -16.83 10.12
N ASN A 56 2.82 -17.98 10.40
CA ASN A 56 3.41 -19.04 11.21
C ASN A 56 4.59 -19.67 10.46
N VAL A 57 5.78 -19.59 11.05
CA VAL A 57 6.98 -20.30 10.62
C VAL A 57 7.63 -21.09 11.76
N ASP A 58 6.87 -21.38 12.82
CA ASP A 58 7.30 -22.27 13.88
C ASP A 58 7.55 -23.68 13.30
N THR A 59 8.75 -24.19 13.55
CA THR A 59 9.21 -25.49 13.03
C THR A 59 9.04 -26.62 14.04
N ARG A 60 8.52 -26.33 15.24
CA ARG A 60 8.20 -27.36 16.24
C ARG A 60 7.05 -28.23 15.73
N GLU A 61 7.12 -29.52 16.03
CA GLU A 61 6.10 -30.48 15.59
C GLU A 61 4.76 -30.22 16.27
N ASN A 62 3.69 -30.21 15.47
CA ASN A 62 2.29 -30.11 15.93
C ASN A 62 2.00 -28.88 16.80
N ILE A 63 2.71 -27.76 16.56
CA ILE A 63 2.38 -26.47 17.14
C ILE A 63 1.46 -25.68 16.21
N THR A 64 0.34 -25.26 16.76
CA THR A 64 -0.64 -24.39 16.11
C THR A 64 -0.75 -23.12 16.93
N HIS A 65 -0.63 -21.97 16.27
CA HIS A 65 -0.78 -20.64 16.87
C HIS A 65 -2.20 -20.13 16.66
N TYR A 66 -2.69 -19.35 17.61
CA TYR A 66 -3.97 -18.65 17.57
C TYR A 66 -3.72 -17.22 18.04
N ILE A 67 -3.90 -16.27 17.15
CA ILE A 67 -3.59 -14.86 17.38
C ILE A 67 -4.89 -14.09 17.35
N GLY A 68 -5.15 -13.26 18.36
CA GLY A 68 -6.38 -12.47 18.39
C GLY A 68 -6.37 -11.37 19.43
N PHE A 69 -7.39 -10.53 19.38
CA PHE A 69 -7.69 -9.56 20.42
C PHE A 69 -8.89 -10.06 21.23
N ASP A 70 -8.65 -10.32 22.52
CA ASP A 70 -9.66 -10.61 23.53
C ASP A 70 -9.80 -9.35 24.40
N GLY A 71 -10.89 -8.61 24.20
CA GLY A 71 -11.09 -7.31 24.80
C GLY A 71 -11.60 -7.40 26.23
N ASN A 72 -12.28 -8.49 26.57
CA ASN A 72 -12.91 -8.69 27.87
C ASN A 72 -12.11 -9.64 28.79
N GLY A 73 -11.14 -10.38 28.24
CA GLY A 73 -10.23 -11.30 28.91
C GLY A 73 -10.85 -12.65 29.30
N ASP A 74 -11.93 -13.08 28.65
CA ASP A 74 -12.64 -14.31 28.98
C ASP A 74 -12.21 -15.54 28.15
N GLY A 75 -11.31 -15.34 27.18
CA GLY A 75 -10.79 -16.38 26.30
C GLY A 75 -11.72 -16.76 25.13
N ASP A 76 -12.83 -16.06 24.95
CA ASP A 76 -13.59 -15.99 23.70
C ASP A 76 -13.03 -14.85 22.84
N PHE A 77 -13.13 -14.97 21.51
CA PHE A 77 -12.68 -13.95 20.56
C PHE A 77 -13.79 -13.63 19.55
N THR A 78 -15.04 -13.95 19.90
CA THR A 78 -16.21 -13.83 19.02
C THR A 78 -17.17 -12.71 19.45
N ASP A 79 -16.86 -12.00 20.54
CA ASP A 79 -17.65 -10.86 20.96
C ASP A 79 -17.48 -9.67 20.00
N ALA A 80 -18.38 -8.69 20.15
CA ALA A 80 -18.36 -7.50 19.33
C ALA A 80 -17.07 -6.69 19.57
N GLY A 81 -16.28 -6.50 18.51
CA GLY A 81 -15.00 -5.78 18.56
C GLY A 81 -13.78 -6.68 18.79
N GLU A 82 -14.00 -7.98 18.97
CA GLU A 82 -12.94 -8.98 19.07
C GLU A 82 -12.73 -9.68 17.74
N PHE A 83 -11.54 -10.27 17.59
CA PHE A 83 -11.17 -10.96 16.36
C PHE A 83 -10.03 -11.95 16.63
N SER A 84 -10.00 -13.03 15.84
CA SER A 84 -8.93 -14.02 15.90
C SER A 84 -8.59 -14.57 14.52
N SER A 85 -7.38 -15.13 14.42
CA SER A 85 -6.87 -15.80 13.23
C SER A 85 -7.53 -17.14 12.93
N GLY A 86 -8.13 -17.76 13.96
CA GLY A 86 -8.30 -19.21 13.99
C GLY A 86 -6.95 -19.96 14.02
N PRO A 87 -6.93 -21.28 13.76
CA PRO A 87 -5.72 -22.08 13.84
C PRO A 87 -4.73 -21.76 12.71
N LEU A 88 -3.50 -21.38 13.07
CA LEU A 88 -2.39 -21.20 12.14
C LEU A 88 -1.36 -22.31 12.33
N ASN A 89 -1.21 -23.15 11.31
CA ASN A 89 -0.25 -24.26 11.30
C ASN A 89 1.09 -23.82 10.69
N GLY A 90 2.19 -24.44 11.13
CA GLY A 90 3.52 -24.14 10.54
C GLY A 90 3.67 -24.65 9.10
N THR A 91 2.92 -25.72 8.75
CA THR A 91 2.83 -26.24 7.38
C THR A 91 1.42 -26.78 7.12
N CYS A 92 1.03 -26.85 5.85
CA CYS A 92 -0.25 -27.40 5.42
C CYS A 92 -0.03 -28.43 4.30
N ASP A 93 -0.79 -29.52 4.35
CA ASP A 93 -0.98 -30.42 3.23
C ASP A 93 -2.14 -29.92 2.38
N TRP A 94 -1.85 -28.99 1.46
CA TRP A 94 -2.87 -28.28 0.67
C TRP A 94 -3.74 -29.19 -0.20
N GLU A 95 -3.30 -30.42 -0.48
CA GLU A 95 -4.07 -31.38 -1.28
C GLU A 95 -5.16 -32.08 -0.44
N ASN A 96 -4.91 -32.28 0.85
CA ASN A 96 -5.80 -33.04 1.74
C ASN A 96 -6.51 -32.18 2.79
N ASP A 97 -6.00 -30.97 3.06
CA ASP A 97 -6.53 -30.06 4.07
C ASP A 97 -6.79 -28.67 3.47
N SER A 98 -8.02 -28.48 3.00
CA SER A 98 -8.46 -27.21 2.39
C SER A 98 -8.65 -26.09 3.40
N ASP A 99 -8.74 -26.40 4.68
CA ASP A 99 -9.03 -25.44 5.75
C ASP A 99 -7.78 -25.05 6.53
N CYS A 100 -6.69 -25.79 6.37
CA CYS A 100 -5.39 -25.42 6.91
C CYS A 100 -4.94 -24.05 6.42
N ARG A 101 -4.46 -23.22 7.35
CA ARG A 101 -3.87 -21.91 7.08
C ARG A 101 -2.50 -21.84 7.73
N VAL A 102 -1.54 -21.24 7.03
CA VAL A 102 -0.21 -20.92 7.59
C VAL A 102 -0.05 -19.44 7.94
N ALA A 103 -1.00 -18.61 7.52
CA ALA A 103 -0.97 -17.18 7.77
C ALA A 103 -2.39 -16.65 7.97
N TRP A 104 -2.51 -15.68 8.88
CA TRP A 104 -3.69 -14.86 9.04
C TRP A 104 -3.51 -13.57 8.25
N ILE A 105 -4.52 -13.23 7.46
CA ILE A 105 -4.56 -12.00 6.66
C ILE A 105 -5.61 -11.10 7.30
N PHE A 106 -5.17 -10.07 8.00
CA PHE A 106 -6.02 -9.09 8.65
C PHE A 106 -6.08 -7.81 7.81
N VAL A 107 -7.22 -7.59 7.16
CA VAL A 107 -7.43 -6.46 6.25
C VAL A 107 -8.04 -5.30 7.05
N ILE A 108 -7.30 -4.20 7.19
CA ILE A 108 -7.75 -3.01 7.91
C ILE A 108 -8.32 -2.03 6.88
N ASN A 109 -9.63 -2.08 6.64
CA ASN A 109 -10.28 -1.25 5.61
C ASN A 109 -11.34 -0.29 6.17
N SER A 110 -11.44 -0.18 7.50
CA SER A 110 -12.37 0.71 8.19
C SER A 110 -11.64 1.43 9.31
N THR A 111 -12.05 2.68 9.56
CA THR A 111 -11.61 3.47 10.72
C THR A 111 -12.13 2.92 12.05
N ASP A 112 -13.09 1.99 12.03
CA ASP A 112 -13.55 1.27 13.24
C ASP A 112 -12.44 0.43 13.90
N TYR A 113 -11.40 0.10 13.14
CA TYR A 113 -10.21 -0.60 13.64
C TYR A 113 -9.14 0.35 14.21
N VAL A 114 -9.35 1.67 14.23
CA VAL A 114 -8.35 2.60 14.79
C VAL A 114 -8.24 2.40 16.29
N GLY A 115 -7.02 2.14 16.77
CA GLY A 115 -6.80 1.83 18.18
C GLY A 115 -5.46 1.19 18.47
N ASN A 116 -5.25 0.88 19.75
CA ASN A 116 -4.11 0.12 20.24
C ASN A 116 -4.61 -1.22 20.78
N TYR A 117 -4.11 -2.30 20.21
CA TYR A 117 -4.51 -3.66 20.52
C TYR A 117 -3.31 -4.42 21.10
N ASN A 118 -3.55 -5.08 22.23
CA ASN A 118 -2.64 -6.10 22.74
C ASN A 118 -3.16 -7.46 22.29
N LEU A 119 -2.61 -7.98 21.21
CA LEU A 119 -2.96 -9.29 20.69
C LEU A 119 -2.34 -10.38 21.56
N ILE A 120 -3.08 -11.45 21.75
CA ILE A 120 -2.64 -12.65 22.43
C ILE A 120 -2.38 -13.71 21.35
N ASP A 121 -1.15 -14.20 21.29
CA ASP A 121 -0.80 -15.43 20.57
C ASP A 121 -0.74 -16.57 21.58
N TYR A 122 -1.67 -17.51 21.50
CA TYR A 122 -1.64 -18.73 22.30
C TYR A 122 -1.48 -19.96 21.42
N THR A 123 -0.79 -20.97 21.94
CA THR A 123 -0.60 -22.24 21.24
C THR A 123 -1.54 -23.31 21.76
N ASN A 124 -1.67 -24.40 21.00
CA ASN A 124 -2.33 -25.62 21.45
C ASN A 124 -1.62 -26.36 22.61
N THR A 125 -0.51 -25.81 23.13
CA THR A 125 0.22 -26.32 24.30
C THR A 125 0.20 -25.35 25.48
N ASP A 126 -0.73 -24.40 25.49
CA ASP A 126 -0.92 -23.38 26.54
C ASP A 126 0.27 -22.42 26.70
N GLU A 127 1.12 -22.27 25.68
CA GLU A 127 2.10 -21.17 25.64
C GLU A 127 1.37 -19.88 25.20
N THR A 128 1.75 -18.74 25.77
CA THR A 128 1.14 -17.45 25.44
C THR A 128 2.20 -16.38 25.26
N HIS A 129 2.06 -15.57 24.21
CA HIS A 129 2.89 -14.43 23.89
C HIS A 129 2.01 -13.22 23.56
N ASN A 130 2.43 -12.02 23.94
CA ASN A 130 1.67 -10.79 23.72
C ASN A 130 2.34 -9.96 22.61
N VAL A 131 1.54 -9.38 21.73
CA VAL A 131 2.00 -8.66 20.53
C VAL A 131 1.23 -7.37 20.41
N SER A 132 1.92 -6.27 20.12
CA SER A 132 1.27 -4.96 20.00
C SER A 132 0.90 -4.64 18.56
N LEU A 133 -0.33 -4.18 18.35
CA LEU A 133 -0.82 -3.67 17.07
C LEU A 133 -1.43 -2.28 17.30
N GLU A 134 -0.83 -1.26 16.70
CA GLU A 134 -1.37 0.10 16.63
C GLU A 134 -1.91 0.34 15.21
N ILE A 135 -3.16 0.79 15.12
CA ILE A 135 -3.82 1.14 13.87
C ILE A 135 -4.19 2.62 13.94
N LYS A 136 -3.67 3.39 12.98
CA LYS A 136 -3.88 4.84 12.86
C LYS A 136 -4.87 5.14 11.74
N ALA A 137 -5.57 6.27 11.86
CA ALA A 137 -6.32 6.80 10.73
C ALA A 137 -5.35 7.13 9.60
N ASP A 138 -5.79 6.91 8.37
CA ASP A 138 -5.08 7.38 7.19
C ASP A 138 -5.22 8.90 7.11
N ASP A 139 -4.10 9.62 7.31
CA ASP A 139 -4.04 11.08 7.24
C ASP A 139 -3.32 11.47 5.95
N HIS A 140 -4.00 11.23 4.83
CA HIS A 140 -3.64 11.86 3.58
C HIS A 140 -4.08 13.33 3.63
N ASP A 141 -3.23 14.19 4.21
CA ASP A 141 -3.33 15.62 4.05
C ASP A 141 -3.10 15.92 2.56
N GLU A 142 -4.18 16.00 1.78
CA GLU A 142 -4.13 16.56 0.44
C GLU A 142 -3.72 18.02 0.60
N GLY A 143 -2.40 18.27 0.56
CA GLY A 143 -1.78 19.56 0.80
C GLY A 143 -2.57 20.71 0.18
N HIS A 144 -3.40 21.34 1.01
CA HIS A 144 -3.87 22.67 0.77
C HIS A 144 -2.69 23.58 1.10
N ASP A 145 -1.92 23.91 0.06
CA ASP A 145 -1.02 25.07 0.07
C ASP A 145 -1.89 26.34 0.23
N ASP A 146 -2.44 26.55 1.42
CA ASP A 146 -3.13 27.77 1.78
C ASP A 146 -2.07 28.85 2.08
N GLU A 147 -1.93 29.75 1.10
CA GLU A 147 -1.26 31.05 1.17
C GLU A 147 -1.52 31.77 2.51
N HIS A 148 -0.48 32.02 3.31
CA HIS A 148 -0.39 33.07 4.34
C HIS A 148 1.08 33.20 4.76
N ASP A 149 1.72 34.34 4.98
CA ASP A 149 1.41 35.77 4.85
C ASP A 149 2.79 36.47 4.89
N GLU A 150 2.91 37.61 4.23
CA GLU A 150 4.10 38.48 4.26
C GLU A 150 4.28 39.10 5.66
N GLU A 151 5.41 38.85 6.35
CA GLU A 151 5.84 39.73 7.45
C GLU A 151 7.35 39.99 7.42
N ASP A 152 7.67 41.18 6.90
CA ASP A 152 9.00 41.82 6.92
C ASP A 152 9.52 41.96 8.36
N GLY A 153 10.66 41.33 8.66
CA GLY A 153 11.34 41.44 9.95
C GLY A 153 12.84 41.25 9.85
N HIS A 154 13.57 42.25 9.34
CA HIS A 154 15.03 42.27 9.32
C HIS A 154 15.64 42.34 10.73
N SER A 155 16.48 41.38 11.11
CA SER A 155 17.70 41.62 11.90
C SER A 155 18.75 40.53 11.71
N HIS A 156 19.95 40.99 11.35
CA HIS A 156 21.23 40.28 11.21
C HIS A 156 21.69 39.58 12.50
N ASP A 157 22.23 38.35 12.43
CA ASP A 157 23.67 38.03 12.33
C ASP A 157 23.95 36.55 12.65
N ASP A 158 25.04 36.07 12.06
CA ASP A 158 25.88 34.89 12.36
C ASP A 158 25.78 33.63 11.50
N ASP A 159 26.94 33.38 10.89
CA ASP A 159 27.33 32.35 9.92
C ASP A 159 27.21 30.91 10.44
N HIS A 160 26.65 30.02 9.61
CA HIS A 160 27.29 28.80 9.09
C HIS A 160 26.23 27.97 8.34
N SER A 161 26.33 27.85 7.02
CA SER A 161 25.55 26.86 6.26
C SER A 161 26.41 26.29 5.15
N THR A 162 26.93 25.09 5.40
CA THR A 162 27.28 24.14 4.34
C THR A 162 25.97 23.56 3.84
N SER A 163 25.66 23.89 2.58
CA SER A 163 24.59 23.33 1.78
C SER A 163 24.75 21.82 1.63
N GLU A 164 23.80 21.04 2.12
CA GLU A 164 23.56 19.67 1.64
C GLU A 164 22.42 19.75 0.63
N GLU A 165 22.78 19.59 -0.65
CA GLU A 165 21.84 19.44 -1.75
C GLU A 165 21.14 18.08 -1.63
N THR A 166 19.84 18.10 -1.41
CA THR A 166 18.97 16.94 -1.63
C THR A 166 18.93 16.66 -3.13
N ALA A 167 19.69 15.65 -3.57
CA ALA A 167 19.55 15.08 -4.89
C ALA A 167 18.23 14.29 -4.94
N ASP A 168 17.24 14.90 -5.60
CA ASP A 168 16.03 14.23 -6.06
C ASP A 168 16.42 13.18 -7.11
N GLU A 169 16.59 11.93 -6.68
CA GLU A 169 16.83 10.80 -7.59
C GLU A 169 15.52 10.43 -8.31
N LEU A 170 15.21 11.16 -9.38
CA LEU A 170 14.25 10.74 -10.39
C LEU A 170 14.72 9.43 -11.03
N SER A 171 13.94 8.36 -10.85
CA SER A 171 14.27 7.04 -11.40
C SER A 171 14.36 7.10 -12.94
N THR A 172 15.41 6.49 -13.48
CA THR A 172 15.73 6.47 -14.92
C THR A 172 14.62 5.82 -15.76
N GLU A 173 13.72 5.08 -15.13
CA GLU A 173 12.61 4.37 -15.78
C GLU A 173 11.48 5.33 -16.20
N GLU A 174 11.13 6.31 -15.36
CA GLU A 174 10.14 7.37 -15.68
C GLU A 174 10.61 8.25 -16.85
N LEU A 175 11.92 8.55 -16.89
CA LEU A 175 12.51 9.40 -17.94
C LEU A 175 12.61 8.67 -19.29
N LEU A 176 12.83 7.35 -19.28
CA LEU A 176 12.78 6.52 -20.50
C LEU A 176 11.35 6.38 -21.05
N GLN A 177 10.36 6.19 -20.17
CA GLN A 177 8.97 6.02 -20.55
C GLN A 177 8.38 7.32 -21.15
N ARG A 178 8.71 8.47 -20.54
CA ARG A 178 8.20 9.79 -20.98
C ARG A 178 8.98 10.36 -22.17
N GLY A 179 10.27 10.06 -22.29
CA GLY A 179 11.12 10.50 -23.41
C GLY A 179 10.99 9.66 -24.69
N GLY A 180 10.82 8.34 -24.57
CA GLY A 180 10.86 7.40 -25.70
C GLY A 180 9.72 7.59 -26.72
N ALA A 181 8.52 7.95 -26.27
CA ALA A 181 7.37 8.14 -27.15
C ALA A 181 7.50 9.35 -28.09
N PHE A 182 8.15 10.43 -27.65
CA PHE A 182 8.36 11.63 -28.46
C PHE A 182 9.38 11.41 -29.58
N PHE A 183 10.45 10.64 -29.33
CA PHE A 183 11.46 10.35 -30.36
C PHE A 183 10.92 9.44 -31.48
N LEU A 184 10.07 8.46 -31.15
CA LEU A 184 9.49 7.56 -32.16
C LEU A 184 8.52 8.29 -33.10
N LEU A 185 7.73 9.25 -32.61
CA LEU A 185 6.83 10.05 -33.43
C LEU A 185 7.59 10.98 -34.39
N MET A 186 8.68 11.59 -33.93
CA MET A 186 9.53 12.43 -34.78
C MET A 186 10.26 11.62 -35.87
N ALA A 187 10.72 10.41 -35.53
CA ALA A 187 11.33 9.52 -36.51
C ALA A 187 10.32 9.06 -37.58
N ALA A 188 9.09 8.70 -37.19
CA ALA A 188 8.04 8.33 -38.12
C ALA A 188 7.68 9.49 -39.08
N PHE A 189 7.59 10.72 -38.57
CA PHE A 189 7.33 11.90 -39.39
C PHE A 189 8.45 12.16 -40.41
N LEU A 190 9.72 11.97 -40.04
CA LEU A 190 10.87 12.12 -40.94
C LEU A 190 10.89 11.05 -42.05
N VAL A 191 10.60 9.79 -41.72
CA VAL A 191 10.54 8.70 -42.71
C VAL A 191 9.42 8.94 -43.74
N ILE A 192 8.24 9.37 -43.29
CA ILE A 192 7.12 9.71 -44.17
C ILE A 192 7.49 10.90 -45.07
N SER A 193 8.17 11.91 -44.52
CA SER A 193 8.62 13.09 -45.28
C SER A 193 9.68 12.75 -46.35
N MET A 194 10.53 11.76 -46.09
CA MET A 194 11.51 11.28 -47.06
C MET A 194 10.86 10.43 -48.18
N LEU A 195 9.85 9.63 -47.86
CA LEU A 195 9.10 8.82 -48.83
C LEU A 195 8.16 9.66 -49.71
N ALA A 196 7.69 10.80 -49.21
CA ALA A 196 6.82 11.72 -49.95
C ALA A 196 7.58 12.63 -50.94
N ARG A 197 8.91 12.54 -51.02
CA ARG A 197 9.71 13.38 -51.94
C ARG A 197 9.68 12.77 -53.35
N PRO A 198 9.05 13.41 -54.36
CA PRO A 198 9.06 12.89 -55.71
C PRO A 198 10.50 12.95 -56.26
N ARG A 199 11.02 11.78 -56.68
CA ARG A 199 12.26 11.72 -57.45
C ARG A 199 12.06 12.55 -58.72
N ARG A 200 12.85 13.61 -58.87
CA ARG A 200 12.96 14.37 -60.11
C ARG A 200 14.16 13.87 -60.89
#